data_AF-A0A7W7DRP9-F1
#
_entry.id   AF-A0A7W7DRP9-F1
#
_cell.length_a   1.000
_cell.length_b   1.000
_cell.length_c   1.000
_cell.angle_alpha   90.00
_cell.angle_beta   90.00
_cell.angle_gamma   90.00
#
_symmetry.space_group_name_H-M   'P 1'
#
loop_
_entity.id
_entity.type
_entity.pdbx_description
1 polymer ?
#
loop_
_entity_poly.entity_id
_entity_poly.type
_entity_poly.pdbx_seq_one_letter_code
_entity_poly.pdbx_strand_id
1 'polypeptide(L)'
;MDAPRRDLIVSAAHCLGGEGGLVFVPGYRDGRAPYGEWRVRRRFLPRGWVEGRHEESDVGFAVLAPRGGTQVQDVVGGNRFVTGTATGGPPE
;
A
#
# COMPACT_ATOMS: atom_id res chain seq x y z
N MET A 1 -2.55 -6.84 -2.56
CA MET A 1 -1.52 -7.80 -2.12
C MET A 1 -2.18 -8.71 -1.11
N ASP A 2 -1.98 -10.03 -1.18
CA ASP A 2 -2.30 -10.93 -0.07
C ASP A 2 -1.03 -11.01 0.77
N ALA A 3 -1.02 -10.29 1.90
CA ALA A 3 0.13 -10.27 2.78
C ALA A 3 -0.02 -11.38 3.82
N PRO A 4 1.05 -12.09 4.22
CA PRO A 4 0.97 -13.10 5.29
C PRO A 4 0.36 -12.54 6.59
N ARG A 5 0.48 -11.22 6.79
CA ARG A 5 -0.09 -10.47 7.91
C ARG A 5 -1.33 -9.64 7.55
N ARG A 6 -1.83 -9.71 6.30
CA ARG A 6 -3.08 -9.08 5.85
C ARG A 6 -3.19 -7.56 6.02
N ASP A 7 -2.06 -6.85 5.99
CA ASP A 7 -1.95 -5.46 6.40
C ASP A 7 -1.11 -4.56 5.47
N LEU A 8 -0.79 -5.04 4.27
CA LEU A 8 0.08 -4.34 3.33
C LEU A 8 -0.73 -3.54 2.29
N ILE A 9 -0.33 -2.29 2.08
CA ILE A 9 -0.77 -1.43 0.97
C ILE A 9 0.40 -1.03 0.08
N VAL A 10 0.08 -0.68 -1.17
CA VAL A 10 1.01 -0.10 -2.16
C VAL A 10 0.53 1.29 -2.54
N SER A 11 1.46 2.22 -2.69
CA SER A 11 1.19 3.60 -3.10
C SER A 11 2.43 4.18 -3.80
N ALA A 12 2.36 5.44 -4.22
CA ALA A 12 3.52 6.16 -4.69
C ALA A 12 4.47 6.45 -3.51
N ALA A 13 5.78 6.45 -3.78
CA ALA A 13 6.78 6.71 -2.75
C ALA A 13 6.68 8.15 -2.22
N HIS A 14 6.35 9.12 -3.10
CA HIS A 14 6.12 10.50 -2.69
C HIS A 14 4.92 10.65 -1.74
N CYS A 15 3.84 9.87 -1.94
CA CYS A 15 2.67 9.90 -1.06
C CYS A 15 2.99 9.42 0.35
N LEU A 16 3.98 8.53 0.49
CA LEU A 16 4.40 7.96 1.77
C LEU A 16 5.55 8.75 2.44
N GLY A 17 6.21 9.65 1.69
CA GLY A 17 7.40 10.39 2.12
C GLY A 17 7.12 11.63 3.00
N GLY A 18 5.87 11.96 3.29
CA GLY A 18 5.51 13.12 4.12
C GLY A 18 5.90 12.97 5.60
N GLU A 19 6.28 14.09 6.20
CA GLU A 19 6.47 14.24 7.65
C GLU A 19 5.11 14.14 8.36
N GLY A 20 5.00 13.33 9.42
CA GLY A 20 3.77 13.16 10.21
C GLY A 20 3.10 11.78 10.10
N GLY A 21 1.99 11.61 10.83
CA GLY A 21 1.22 10.37 10.84
C GLY A 21 0.38 10.20 9.57
N LEU A 22 0.48 9.04 8.92
CA LEU A 22 -0.30 8.71 7.73
C LEU A 22 -1.46 7.79 8.07
N VAL A 23 -2.57 7.99 7.38
CA VAL A 23 -3.79 7.18 7.50
C VAL A 23 -4.22 6.71 6.12
N PHE A 24 -4.59 5.44 6.02
CA PHE A 24 -5.24 4.85 4.86
C PHE A 24 -6.74 4.71 5.12
N VAL A 25 -7.57 5.20 4.20
CA VAL A 25 -9.03 5.19 4.32
C VAL A 25 -9.63 4.50 3.10
N PRO A 26 -9.84 3.17 3.14
CA PRO A 26 -10.39 2.45 2.02
C PRO A 26 -11.83 2.89 1.73
N GLY A 27 -12.16 3.00 0.45
CA GLY A 27 -13.50 3.39 -0.01
C GLY A 27 -13.90 4.83 0.33
N TYR A 28 -12.93 5.69 0.67
CA TYR A 28 -13.22 7.10 0.93
C TYR A 28 -13.88 7.77 -0.27
N ARG A 29 -15.05 8.40 -0.03
CA ARG A 29 -15.76 9.20 -1.02
C ARG A 29 -16.61 10.25 -0.31
N ASP A 30 -16.42 11.52 -0.68
CA ASP A 30 -17.22 12.66 -0.19
C ASP A 30 -17.34 12.72 1.36
N GLY A 31 -16.22 12.56 2.07
CA GLY A 31 -16.19 12.55 3.53
C GLY A 31 -16.63 11.24 4.18
N ARG A 32 -17.09 10.25 3.40
CA ARG A 32 -17.52 8.94 3.92
C ARG A 32 -16.33 7.98 3.98
N ALA A 33 -16.12 7.35 5.14
CA ALA A 33 -15.11 6.31 5.35
C ALA A 33 -15.78 4.97 5.72
N PRO A 34 -16.42 4.27 4.77
CA PRO A 34 -17.26 3.10 5.07
C PRO A 34 -16.51 1.94 5.75
N TYR A 35 -15.21 1.83 5.50
CA TYR A 35 -14.35 0.80 6.09
C TYR A 35 -13.45 1.34 7.21
N GLY A 36 -13.69 2.58 7.63
CA GLY A 36 -12.96 3.31 8.65
C GLY A 36 -11.52 3.66 8.27
N GLU A 37 -10.80 4.20 9.25
CA GLU A 37 -9.45 4.75 9.10
C GLU A 37 -8.39 3.80 9.66
N TRP A 38 -7.27 3.66 8.96
CA TRP A 38 -6.20 2.72 9.28
C TRP A 38 -4.85 3.44 9.37
N ARG A 39 -4.27 3.47 10.56
CA ARG A 39 -2.96 4.13 10.77
C ARG A 39 -1.84 3.35 10.10
N VAL A 40 -0.98 4.06 9.38
CA VAL A 40 0.29 3.51 8.89
C VAL A 40 1.27 3.39 10.06
N ARG A 41 1.83 2.20 10.27
CA ARG A 41 2.85 1.95 11.31
C ARG A 41 4.27 1.83 10.78
N ARG A 42 4.44 1.39 9.53
CA ARG A 42 5.74 1.25 8.87
C ARG A 42 5.62 1.56 7.38
N ARG A 43 6.70 2.10 6.81
CA ARG A 43 6.82 2.49 5.40
C ARG A 43 8.10 1.87 4.86
N PHE A 44 8.05 1.41 3.62
CA PHE A 44 9.18 0.85 2.89
C PHE A 44 9.30 1.62 1.58
N LEU A 45 10.32 2.45 1.50
CA LEU A 45 10.63 3.26 0.33
C LEU A 45 11.87 2.69 -0.36
N PRO A 46 11.91 2.63 -1.69
CA PRO A 46 13.08 2.16 -2.42
C PRO A 46 14.25 3.14 -2.23
N ARG A 47 15.47 2.60 -2.20
CA ARG A 47 16.69 3.38 -1.98
C ARG A 47 16.86 4.52 -3.00
N GLY A 48 16.56 4.27 -4.28
CA GLY A 48 16.60 5.30 -5.34
C GLY A 48 15.64 6.48 -5.09
N TRP A 49 14.50 6.23 -4.43
CA TRP A 49 13.61 7.31 -3.99
C TRP A 49 14.21 8.11 -2.84
N VAL A 50 14.75 7.43 -1.83
CA VAL A 50 15.31 8.06 -0.62
C VAL A 50 16.55 8.91 -0.96
N GLU A 51 17.40 8.44 -1.86
CA GLU A 51 18.70 9.07 -2.15
C GLU A 51 18.63 10.15 -3.23
N GLY A 52 17.73 10.01 -4.21
CA GLY A 52 17.69 10.90 -5.37
C GLY A 52 16.30 11.31 -5.83
N ARG A 53 15.23 10.83 -5.19
CA ARG A 53 13.83 10.99 -5.66
C ARG A 53 13.65 10.60 -7.13
N HIS A 54 14.36 9.56 -7.58
CA HIS A 54 14.23 9.06 -8.94
C HIS A 54 12.78 8.65 -9.22
N GLU A 55 12.19 9.18 -10.29
CA GLU A 55 10.79 8.94 -10.68
C GLU A 55 10.52 7.46 -10.96
N GLU A 56 11.53 6.76 -11.48
CA GLU A 56 11.53 5.31 -11.71
C GLU A 56 11.33 4.51 -10.40
N SER A 57 11.59 5.14 -9.26
CA SER A 57 11.46 4.57 -7.92
C SER A 57 10.23 5.11 -7.16
N ASP A 58 9.24 5.72 -7.83
CA ASP A 58 8.04 6.28 -7.18
C ASP A 58 6.98 5.22 -6.83
N VAL A 59 7.41 4.07 -6.29
CA VAL A 59 6.54 3.02 -5.75
C VAL A 59 7.00 2.69 -4.34
N GLY A 60 6.08 2.73 -3.38
CA GLY A 60 6.34 2.45 -1.97
C GLY A 60 5.29 1.53 -1.34
N PHE A 61 5.68 0.87 -0.26
CA PHE A 61 4.81 -0.01 0.51
C PHE A 61 4.61 0.52 1.91
N ALA A 62 3.43 0.29 2.48
CA ALA A 62 3.15 0.64 3.86
C ALA A 62 2.39 -0.48 4.56
N VAL A 63 2.69 -0.64 5.85
CA VAL A 63 2.02 -1.60 6.73
C VAL A 63 1.08 -0.84 7.65
N LEU A 64 -0.16 -1.30 7.69
CA LEU A 64 -1.22 -0.72 8.52
C LEU A 64 -1.26 -1.39 9.89
N ALA A 65 -1.64 -0.62 10.91
CA ALA A 65 -1.93 -1.13 12.24
C ALA A 65 -3.31 -1.82 12.27
N PRO A 66 -3.49 -2.91 13.05
CA PRO A 66 -4.81 -3.49 13.27
C PRO A 66 -5.76 -2.47 13.90
N ARG A 67 -7.05 -2.57 13.58
CA ARG A 67 -8.12 -1.82 14.25
C ARG A 67 -8.99 -2.78 15.04
N GLY A 68 -8.94 -2.70 16.36
CA GLY A 68 -9.72 -3.60 17.24
C GLY A 68 -9.39 -5.08 17.04
N GLY A 69 -8.17 -5.41 16.63
CA GLY A 69 -7.74 -6.79 16.33
C GLY A 69 -8.03 -7.25 14.90
N THR A 70 -8.77 -6.49 14.10
CA THR A 70 -9.05 -6.79 12.69
C THR A 70 -7.96 -6.21 11.80
N GLN A 71 -7.53 -6.95 10.77
CA GLN A 71 -6.60 -6.45 9.75
C GLN A 71 -7.37 -5.86 8.56
N VAL A 72 -6.76 -4.91 7.86
CA VAL A 72 -7.44 -4.19 6.77
C VAL A 72 -7.94 -5.10 5.64
N GLN A 73 -7.15 -6.13 5.28
CA GLN A 73 -7.53 -7.06 4.19
C GLN A 73 -8.66 -8.02 4.62
N ASP A 74 -8.95 -8.14 5.91
CA ASP A 74 -10.14 -8.87 6.37
C ASP A 74 -11.44 -8.08 6.11
N VAL A 75 -11.35 -6.75 5.96
CA VAL A 75 -12.49 -5.85 5.74
C VAL A 75 -12.73 -5.60 4.26
N VAL A 76 -11.66 -5.39 3.48
CA VAL A 76 -11.77 -4.95 2.07
C VAL A 76 -11.25 -5.99 1.08
N GLY A 77 -10.77 -7.14 1.57
CA GLY A 77 -10.06 -8.11 0.76
C GLY A 77 -8.63 -7.67 0.42
N GLY A 78 -7.88 -8.56 -0.23
CA GLY A 78 -6.53 -8.29 -0.71
C GLY A 78 -6.34 -8.76 -2.16
N ASN A 79 -5.76 -7.91 -3.01
CA ASN A 79 -5.42 -8.33 -4.38
C ASN A 79 -4.27 -9.36 -4.34
N ARG A 80 -4.39 -10.58 -4.86
CA ARG A 80 -3.23 -11.48 -4.94
C ARG A 80 -2.16 -10.85 -5.85
N PHE A 81 -0.97 -10.60 -5.31
CA PHE A 81 0.15 -10.07 -6.09
C PHE A 81 1.01 -11.28 -6.49
N VAL A 82 1.02 -11.63 -7.77
CA VAL A 82 1.85 -12.72 -8.29
C VAL A 82 3.14 -12.08 -8.83
N THR A 83 4.26 -12.28 -8.14
CA THR A 83 5.57 -11.97 -8.70
C THR A 83 6.02 -13.16 -9.54
N GLY A 84 6.22 -12.99 -10.84
CA GLY A 84 6.70 -14.04 -11.74
C GLY A 84 5.84 -14.36 -12.97
N THR A 85 4.79 -13.57 -13.25
CA THR A 85 4.21 -13.61 -14.60
C THR A 85 5.12 -12.81 -15.52
N ALA A 86 5.89 -13.48 -16.36
CA ALA A 86 6.39 -12.86 -17.58
C ALA A 86 5.19 -12.23 -18.29
N THR A 87 5.28 -10.96 -18.67
CA THR A 87 4.37 -10.36 -19.64
C THR A 87 4.55 -11.11 -20.96
N GLY A 88 3.85 -12.23 -21.09
CA GLY A 88 3.68 -12.92 -22.36
C GLY A 88 2.73 -12.06 -23.20
N GLY A 89 3.30 -11.19 -24.03
CA GLY A 89 2.62 -10.81 -25.27
C GLY A 89 2.37 -12.09 -26.09
N PRO A 90 1.26 -12.18 -26.83
CA PRO A 90 0.99 -13.34 -27.66
C PRO A 90 2.12 -13.53 -28.67
N PRO A 91 2.56 -14.78 -28.96
CA PRO A 91 3.42 -15.03 -30.10
C PRO A 91 2.65 -14.73 -31.40
N GLU A 92 3.32 -14.07 -32.35
CA GLU A 92 2.84 -13.96 -33.74
C GLU A 92 2.73 -15.32 -34.42
#